data_AF-A0A7Z3CC46-F1
#
_entry.id   AF-A0A7Z3CC46-F1
#
_cell.length_a   1.000
_cell.length_b   1.000
_cell.length_c   1.000
_cell.angle_alpha   90.00
_cell.angle_beta   90.00
_cell.angle_gamma   90.00
#
_symmetry.space_group_name_H-M   'P 1'
#
loop_
_entity.id
_entity.type
_entity.pdbx_description
1 polymer ?
#
loop_
_entity_poly.entity_id
_entity_poly.type
_entity_poly.pdbx_seq_one_letter_code
_entity_poly.pdbx_strand_id
1 'polypeptide(L)'
;MEVLKFVAHSKKVISIAKEHGWHPGARYTNLRDIRNFSFCELGFLDINWKSYSYERHVEAAAQTTPLLTIARDVECIFSLDKIIKEAETLLKYSRHVAIVPKDTLMNGRLKELIPKDFMLAYSVPTKYGGTQVSIESFDRPVHLLGGRPDTQRALAEKMKVFSIDCNRFTLDARYGDYFDGVKFRRHPTGGYERCLIDSIENINKIWSGYGIHDDVRNLMGV
;
A
#
# COMPACT_ATOMS: atom_id res chain seq x y z
N MET A 1 -3.87 12.93 13.47
CA MET A 1 -4.02 12.55 12.05
C MET A 1 -3.67 11.08 11.94
N GLU A 2 -4.41 10.30 11.14
CA GLU A 2 -4.26 8.84 11.06
C GLU A 2 -3.54 8.40 9.79
N VAL A 3 -2.85 7.25 9.85
CA VAL A 3 -2.24 6.60 8.69
C VAL A 3 -3.30 6.35 7.61
N LEU A 4 -2.96 6.59 6.34
CA LEU A 4 -3.89 6.27 5.24
C LEU A 4 -3.95 4.76 5.03
N LYS A 5 -5.16 4.23 4.86
CA LYS A 5 -5.39 2.79 4.69
C LYS A 5 -6.14 2.57 3.39
N PHE A 6 -5.65 1.66 2.56
CA PHE A 6 -6.24 1.33 1.27
C PHE A 6 -6.69 -0.12 1.22
N VAL A 7 -7.76 -0.37 0.47
CA VAL A 7 -8.16 -1.74 0.11
C VAL A 7 -8.38 -1.85 -1.40
N ALA A 8 -7.63 -2.75 -2.03
CA ALA A 8 -7.67 -2.98 -3.46
C ALA A 8 -8.38 -4.31 -3.78
N HIS A 9 -9.69 -4.33 -3.62
CA HIS A 9 -10.52 -5.53 -3.77
C HIS A 9 -11.85 -5.22 -4.48
N SER A 10 -12.79 -6.16 -4.46
CA SER A 10 -14.13 -6.00 -5.03
C SER A 10 -14.89 -4.77 -4.49
N LYS A 11 -15.79 -4.22 -5.31
CA LYS A 11 -16.66 -3.08 -4.94
C LYS A 11 -17.31 -3.23 -3.55
N LYS A 12 -17.76 -4.43 -3.20
CA LYS A 12 -18.39 -4.71 -1.90
C LYS A 12 -17.43 -4.49 -0.73
N VAL A 13 -16.21 -5.00 -0.83
CA VAL A 13 -15.19 -4.86 0.23
C VAL A 13 -14.77 -3.40 0.35
N ILE A 14 -14.59 -2.70 -0.77
CA ILE A 14 -14.28 -1.27 -0.78
C ILE A 14 -15.39 -0.47 -0.07
N SER A 15 -16.66 -0.77 -0.36
CA SER A 15 -17.80 -0.11 0.29
C SER A 15 -17.76 -0.26 1.80
N ILE A 16 -17.58 -1.48 2.30
CA ILE A 16 -17.48 -1.76 3.74
C ILE A 16 -16.29 -1.00 4.34
N ALA A 17 -15.09 -1.13 3.77
CA ALA A 17 -13.90 -0.49 4.33
C ALA A 17 -14.00 1.04 4.34
N LYS A 18 -14.67 1.64 3.34
CA LYS A 18 -14.92 3.08 3.29
C LYS A 18 -15.78 3.58 4.46
N GLU A 19 -16.75 2.80 4.91
CA GLU A 19 -17.56 3.11 6.10
C GLU A 19 -16.72 3.16 7.38
N HIS A 20 -15.55 2.52 7.37
CA HIS A 20 -14.56 2.51 8.47
C HIS A 20 -13.32 3.38 8.18
N GLY A 21 -13.42 4.33 7.25
CA GLY A 21 -12.38 5.33 6.99
C GLY A 21 -11.22 4.88 6.11
N TRP A 22 -11.36 3.77 5.37
CA TRP A 22 -10.37 3.35 4.38
C TRP A 22 -10.67 3.95 3.00
N HIS A 23 -9.63 4.08 2.20
CA HIS A 23 -9.69 4.62 0.84
C HIS A 23 -9.73 3.51 -0.22
N PRO A 24 -10.36 3.77 -1.38
CA PRO A 24 -10.40 2.80 -2.46
C PRO A 24 -9.01 2.57 -3.06
N GLY A 25 -8.64 1.31 -3.22
CA GLY A 25 -7.49 0.88 -3.99
C GLY A 25 -7.93 0.11 -5.24
N ALA A 26 -7.08 0.07 -6.26
CA ALA A 26 -7.25 -0.81 -7.41
C ALA A 26 -5.89 -1.23 -7.95
N ARG A 27 -5.82 -2.43 -8.52
CA ARG A 27 -4.73 -2.75 -9.45
C ARG A 27 -5.04 -2.10 -10.79
N TYR A 28 -4.04 -1.59 -11.53
CA TYR A 28 -4.26 -0.99 -12.85
C TYR A 28 -4.97 -1.91 -13.87
N THR A 29 -4.94 -3.24 -13.65
CA THR A 29 -5.65 -4.20 -14.50
C THR A 29 -7.13 -4.39 -14.13
N ASN A 30 -7.59 -3.82 -13.02
CA ASN A 30 -8.97 -3.94 -12.54
C ASN A 30 -9.48 -2.61 -11.96
N LEU A 31 -9.84 -1.68 -12.85
CA LEU A 31 -10.43 -0.40 -12.46
C LEU A 31 -11.97 -0.47 -12.32
N ARG A 32 -12.59 -1.62 -12.64
CA ARG A 32 -14.06 -1.75 -12.63
C ARG A 32 -14.63 -1.54 -11.22
N ASP A 33 -13.93 -2.07 -10.21
CA ASP A 33 -14.40 -2.06 -8.83
C ASP A 33 -14.36 -0.67 -8.19
N ILE A 34 -13.58 0.27 -8.74
CA ILE A 34 -13.44 1.64 -8.21
C ILE A 34 -14.36 2.67 -8.90
N ARG A 35 -15.06 2.32 -9.99
CA ARG A 35 -15.83 3.28 -10.81
C ARG A 35 -16.85 4.12 -10.04
N ASN A 36 -17.36 3.60 -8.92
CA ASN A 36 -18.41 4.25 -8.13
C ASN A 36 -17.86 4.91 -6.86
N PHE A 37 -16.54 5.06 -6.75
CA PHE A 37 -15.88 5.67 -5.59
C PHE A 37 -15.04 6.87 -6.04
N SER A 38 -14.97 7.89 -5.17
CA SER A 38 -14.00 8.98 -5.33
C SER A 38 -12.59 8.41 -5.25
N PHE A 39 -11.90 8.37 -6.39
CA PHE A 39 -10.56 7.81 -6.51
C PHE A 39 -9.52 8.86 -6.90
N CYS A 40 -9.89 9.84 -7.73
CA CYS A 40 -9.05 10.98 -8.06
C CYS A 40 -8.55 11.65 -6.76
N GLU A 41 -7.23 11.82 -6.64
CA GLU A 41 -6.51 12.42 -5.51
C GLU A 41 -6.73 11.77 -4.13
N LEU A 42 -7.44 10.64 -4.07
CA LEU A 42 -7.77 9.93 -2.83
C LEU A 42 -7.42 8.45 -2.85
N GLY A 43 -7.31 7.85 -4.04
CA GLY A 43 -7.18 6.43 -4.24
C GLY A 43 -5.73 5.95 -4.35
N PHE A 44 -5.58 4.64 -4.26
CA PHE A 44 -4.32 3.94 -4.41
C PHE A 44 -4.33 3.04 -5.66
N LEU A 45 -3.35 3.22 -6.55
CA LEU A 45 -3.19 2.41 -7.75
C LEU A 45 -2.00 1.45 -7.60
N ASP A 46 -2.29 0.15 -7.57
CA ASP A 46 -1.32 -0.92 -7.43
C ASP A 46 -0.93 -1.53 -8.80
N ILE A 47 0.20 -2.20 -8.83
CA ILE A 47 0.73 -2.86 -10.01
C ILE A 47 0.33 -4.34 -10.11
N ASN A 48 0.35 -4.87 -11.33
CA ASN A 48 0.33 -6.30 -11.55
C ASN A 48 1.76 -6.85 -11.56
N TRP A 49 2.39 -7.00 -10.39
CA TRP A 49 3.81 -7.40 -10.30
C TRP A 49 4.17 -8.67 -11.11
N LYS A 50 3.25 -9.65 -11.21
CA LYS A 50 3.46 -10.88 -11.99
C LYS A 50 3.56 -10.67 -13.49
N SER A 51 2.92 -9.64 -14.01
CA SER A 51 2.85 -9.33 -15.44
C SER A 51 2.66 -7.83 -15.60
N TYR A 52 3.71 -7.11 -15.25
CA TYR A 52 3.74 -5.66 -15.27
C TYR A 52 3.79 -5.14 -16.71
N SER A 53 2.95 -4.15 -17.02
CA SER A 53 2.97 -3.38 -18.27
C SER A 53 2.99 -1.91 -17.91
N TYR A 54 4.06 -1.24 -18.34
CA TYR A 54 4.29 0.18 -18.08
C TYR A 54 3.20 1.03 -18.74
N GLU A 55 2.88 0.74 -19.99
CA GLU A 55 1.95 1.51 -20.81
C GLU A 55 0.55 1.50 -20.20
N ARG A 56 0.07 0.31 -19.83
CA ARG A 56 -1.24 0.15 -19.19
C ARG A 56 -1.29 0.79 -17.81
N HIS A 57 -0.17 0.79 -17.10
CA HIS A 57 -0.10 1.43 -15.80
C HIS A 57 -0.18 2.96 -15.93
N VAL A 58 0.56 3.55 -16.86
CA VAL A 58 0.49 4.99 -17.16
C VAL A 58 -0.91 5.39 -17.63
N GLU A 59 -1.52 4.61 -18.52
CA GLU A 59 -2.90 4.85 -18.98
C GLU A 59 -3.90 4.84 -17.81
N ALA A 60 -3.81 3.84 -16.93
CA ALA A 60 -4.66 3.76 -15.74
C ALA A 60 -4.42 4.94 -14.78
N ALA A 61 -3.16 5.33 -14.56
CA ALA A 61 -2.82 6.48 -13.73
C ALA A 61 -3.38 7.78 -14.33
N ALA A 62 -3.24 7.99 -15.63
CA ALA A 62 -3.81 9.14 -16.33
C ALA A 62 -5.35 9.19 -16.26
N GLN A 63 -6.01 8.02 -16.35
CA GLN A 63 -7.47 7.93 -16.26
C GLN A 63 -7.99 8.21 -14.85
N THR A 64 -7.25 7.81 -13.83
CA THR A 64 -7.76 7.74 -12.44
C THR A 64 -7.17 8.78 -11.50
N THR A 65 -6.06 9.38 -11.88
CA THR A 65 -5.30 10.41 -11.16
C THR A 65 -5.17 10.14 -9.65
N PRO A 66 -4.56 9.00 -9.25
CA PRO A 66 -4.56 8.54 -7.85
C PRO A 66 -3.77 9.46 -6.92
N LEU A 67 -4.08 9.40 -5.62
CA LEU A 67 -3.24 9.99 -4.57
C LEU A 67 -1.84 9.36 -4.57
N LEU A 68 -1.80 8.03 -4.64
CA LEU A 68 -0.59 7.24 -4.56
C LEU A 68 -0.61 6.14 -5.63
N THR A 69 0.51 5.98 -6.32
CA THR A 69 0.76 4.79 -7.14
C THR A 69 2.16 4.21 -6.89
N ILE A 70 2.37 2.97 -7.31
CA ILE A 70 3.62 2.23 -7.14
C ILE A 70 4.36 2.11 -8.47
N ALA A 71 5.60 2.55 -8.53
CA ALA A 71 6.45 2.31 -9.68
C ALA A 71 6.78 0.81 -9.81
N ARG A 72 7.36 0.40 -10.95
CA ARG A 72 7.88 -0.97 -11.11
C ARG A 72 8.87 -1.30 -9.98
N ASP A 73 8.76 -2.51 -9.43
CA ASP A 73 9.72 -3.03 -8.45
C ASP A 73 11.16 -3.02 -8.98
N VAL A 74 12.11 -2.54 -8.16
CA VAL A 74 13.54 -2.51 -8.47
C VAL A 74 14.19 -3.83 -8.06
N GLU A 75 13.86 -4.90 -8.79
CA GLU A 75 14.43 -6.25 -8.63
C GLU A 75 15.92 -6.32 -9.01
N CYS A 76 16.39 -5.36 -9.81
CA CYS A 76 17.78 -5.27 -10.26
C CYS A 76 18.20 -3.80 -10.31
N ILE A 77 19.23 -3.44 -9.53
CA ILE A 77 19.72 -2.06 -9.41
C ILE A 77 20.18 -1.47 -10.76
N PHE A 78 20.66 -2.31 -11.69
CA PHE A 78 21.06 -1.85 -13.03
C PHE A 78 19.89 -1.36 -13.90
N SER A 79 18.65 -1.67 -13.50
CA SER A 79 17.45 -1.16 -14.17
C SER A 79 16.91 0.14 -13.53
N LEU A 80 17.54 0.63 -12.46
CA LEU A 80 17.04 1.74 -11.64
C LEU A 80 16.77 3.01 -12.46
N ASP A 81 17.71 3.44 -13.30
CA ASP A 81 17.55 4.66 -14.11
C ASP A 81 16.33 4.60 -15.03
N LYS A 82 16.06 3.41 -15.60
CA LYS A 82 14.85 3.20 -16.41
C LYS A 82 13.60 3.29 -15.54
N ILE A 83 13.60 2.65 -14.37
CA ILE A 83 12.47 2.65 -13.44
C ILE A 83 12.16 4.05 -12.93
N ILE A 84 13.20 4.86 -12.64
CA ILE A 84 13.03 6.26 -12.24
C ILE A 84 12.36 7.06 -13.36
N LYS A 85 12.78 6.91 -14.62
CA LYS A 85 12.12 7.56 -15.77
C LYS A 85 10.66 7.13 -15.95
N GLU A 86 10.36 5.85 -15.73
CA GLU A 86 8.98 5.34 -15.70
C GLU A 86 8.18 6.02 -14.56
N ALA A 87 8.78 6.16 -13.37
CA ALA A 87 8.17 6.78 -12.20
C ALA A 87 7.94 8.30 -12.37
N GLU A 88 8.86 9.03 -12.99
CA GLU A 88 8.70 10.44 -13.35
C GLU A 88 7.50 10.67 -14.28
N THR A 89 7.21 9.71 -15.16
CA THR A 89 6.02 9.78 -16.01
C THR A 89 4.75 9.60 -15.20
N LEU A 90 4.75 8.71 -14.20
CA LEU A 90 3.62 8.51 -13.29
C LEU A 90 3.35 9.73 -12.40
N LEU A 91 4.38 10.49 -12.02
CA LEU A 91 4.24 11.74 -11.24
C LEU A 91 3.41 12.80 -11.95
N LYS A 92 3.26 12.73 -13.28
CA LYS A 92 2.37 13.64 -14.03
C LYS A 92 0.89 13.40 -13.73
N TYR A 93 0.54 12.21 -13.23
CA TYR A 93 -0.83 11.78 -13.03
C TYR A 93 -1.13 11.37 -11.59
N SER A 94 -0.13 11.20 -10.74
CA SER A 94 -0.33 10.86 -9.33
C SER A 94 0.39 11.85 -8.42
N ARG A 95 -0.26 12.22 -7.32
CA ARG A 95 0.33 13.15 -6.35
C ARG A 95 1.59 12.58 -5.70
N HIS A 96 1.62 11.28 -5.46
CA HIS A 96 2.77 10.57 -4.91
C HIS A 96 3.07 9.30 -5.73
N VAL A 97 4.34 9.07 -6.01
CA VAL A 97 4.81 7.80 -6.59
C VAL A 97 5.80 7.18 -5.62
N ALA A 98 5.59 5.91 -5.26
CA ALA A 98 6.50 5.17 -4.39
C ALA A 98 7.34 4.17 -5.19
N ILE A 99 8.65 4.12 -4.90
CA ILE A 99 9.58 3.14 -5.44
C ILE A 99 9.70 1.96 -4.47
N VAL A 100 9.65 0.73 -5.00
CA VAL A 100 9.84 -0.50 -4.21
C VAL A 100 11.25 -1.04 -4.45
N PRO A 101 12.23 -0.76 -3.57
CA PRO A 101 13.56 -1.34 -3.68
C PRO A 101 13.51 -2.83 -3.29
N LYS A 102 14.07 -3.71 -4.14
CA LYS A 102 14.11 -5.16 -3.89
C LYS A 102 15.54 -5.71 -3.92
N ASP A 103 16.40 -5.13 -4.73
CA ASP A 103 17.81 -5.52 -4.83
C ASP A 103 18.60 -5.16 -3.57
N THR A 104 19.17 -6.16 -2.91
CA THR A 104 19.98 -5.99 -1.69
C THR A 104 21.21 -5.11 -1.86
N LEU A 105 21.70 -4.88 -3.09
CA LEU A 105 22.78 -3.93 -3.37
C LEU A 105 22.39 -2.47 -3.08
N MET A 106 21.10 -2.20 -2.89
CA MET A 106 20.57 -0.89 -2.52
C MET A 106 20.62 -0.62 -1.01
N ASN A 107 21.00 -1.60 -0.18
CA ASN A 107 21.11 -1.46 1.27
C ASN A 107 21.99 -0.27 1.65
N GLY A 108 21.48 0.61 2.53
CA GLY A 108 22.16 1.81 2.99
C GLY A 108 22.31 2.93 1.94
N ARG A 109 21.79 2.74 0.73
CA ARG A 109 22.01 3.66 -0.41
C ARG A 109 20.74 4.25 -0.99
N LEU A 110 19.56 3.96 -0.44
CA LEU A 110 18.28 4.48 -0.96
C LEU A 110 18.26 6.01 -1.06
N LYS A 111 18.90 6.70 -0.10
CA LYS A 111 19.02 8.16 -0.10
C LYS A 111 19.75 8.74 -1.31
N GLU A 112 20.81 8.05 -1.73
CA GLU A 112 21.67 8.41 -2.86
C GLU A 112 21.00 8.02 -4.19
N LEU A 113 20.41 6.83 -4.21
CA LEU A 113 19.93 6.18 -5.43
C LEU A 113 18.53 6.65 -5.87
N ILE A 114 17.66 7.01 -4.94
CA ILE A 114 16.25 7.35 -5.23
C ILE A 114 16.00 8.84 -4.94
N PRO A 115 15.61 9.64 -5.95
CA PRO A 115 15.31 11.06 -5.79
C PRO A 115 14.28 11.33 -4.68
N LYS A 116 14.39 12.49 -4.02
CA LYS A 116 13.55 12.87 -2.86
C LYS A 116 12.08 13.09 -3.20
N ASP A 117 11.78 13.34 -4.46
CA ASP A 117 10.41 13.52 -4.94
C ASP A 117 9.61 12.21 -4.89
N PHE A 118 10.29 11.06 -4.76
CA PHE A 118 9.65 9.76 -4.61
C PHE A 118 9.54 9.34 -3.15
N MET A 119 8.38 8.78 -2.83
CA MET A 119 8.19 7.98 -1.63
C MET A 119 8.88 6.62 -1.76
N LEU A 120 9.04 5.93 -0.63
CA LEU A 120 9.46 4.54 -0.64
C LEU A 120 8.25 3.64 -0.40
N ALA A 121 8.29 2.43 -0.94
CA ALA A 121 7.33 1.40 -0.63
C ALA A 121 8.06 0.13 -0.18
N TYR A 122 7.51 -0.54 0.82
CA TYR A 122 8.08 -1.73 1.42
C TYR A 122 7.08 -2.87 1.29
N SER A 123 7.43 -3.92 0.55
CA SER A 123 6.60 -5.12 0.48
C SER A 123 6.78 -5.94 1.75
N VAL A 124 5.72 -5.94 2.57
CA VAL A 124 5.70 -6.64 3.84
C VAL A 124 5.92 -8.14 3.59
N PRO A 125 6.88 -8.78 4.28
CA PRO A 125 7.20 -10.17 4.06
C PRO A 125 5.99 -11.10 4.18
N THR A 126 5.83 -11.93 3.17
CA THR A 126 4.87 -13.04 3.15
C THR A 126 5.55 -14.30 2.64
N LYS A 127 4.87 -15.45 2.70
CA LYS A 127 5.35 -16.69 2.09
C LYS A 127 5.53 -16.62 0.56
N TYR A 128 5.02 -15.58 -0.10
CA TYR A 128 5.08 -15.42 -1.56
C TYR A 128 6.13 -14.41 -2.02
N GLY A 129 6.74 -13.67 -1.09
CA GLY A 129 7.69 -12.60 -1.39
C GLY A 129 7.66 -11.48 -0.36
N GLY A 130 8.62 -10.57 -0.48
CA GLY A 130 8.80 -9.41 0.39
C GLY A 130 10.05 -8.65 0.00
N THR A 131 10.18 -7.41 0.45
CA THR A 131 11.39 -6.61 0.24
C THR A 131 12.56 -7.21 1.04
N GLN A 132 13.68 -7.48 0.36
CA GLN A 132 14.91 -8.00 0.99
C GLN A 132 15.86 -6.88 1.43
N VAL A 133 15.64 -5.66 0.94
CA VAL A 133 16.35 -4.47 1.41
C VAL A 133 16.00 -4.23 2.88
N SER A 134 17.05 -3.99 3.68
CA SER A 134 16.98 -3.78 5.12
C SER A 134 16.12 -2.57 5.44
N ILE A 135 15.27 -2.69 6.45
CA ILE A 135 14.36 -1.62 6.90
C ILE A 135 15.11 -0.37 7.33
N GLU A 136 16.34 -0.50 7.81
CA GLU A 136 17.24 0.58 8.21
C GLU A 136 17.67 1.46 7.02
N SER A 137 17.50 0.96 5.79
CA SER A 137 17.76 1.74 4.58
C SER A 137 16.67 2.77 4.27
N PHE A 138 15.48 2.62 4.86
CA PHE A 138 14.32 3.47 4.58
C PHE A 138 14.38 4.76 5.41
N ASP A 139 14.65 5.87 4.75
CA ASP A 139 14.98 7.16 5.40
C ASP A 139 13.83 8.19 5.38
N ARG A 140 12.77 7.91 4.63
CA ARG A 140 11.67 8.84 4.32
C ARG A 140 10.31 8.11 4.35
N PRO A 141 9.18 8.82 4.18
CA PRO A 141 7.84 8.24 4.23
C PRO A 141 7.67 6.96 3.38
N VAL A 142 7.05 5.95 3.99
CA VAL A 142 6.91 4.59 3.44
C VAL A 142 5.45 4.20 3.27
N HIS A 143 5.09 3.63 2.12
CA HIS A 143 3.87 2.85 1.95
C HIS A 143 4.14 1.36 2.20
N LEU A 144 3.40 0.72 3.10
CA LEU A 144 3.54 -0.71 3.36
C LEU A 144 2.61 -1.51 2.43
N LEU A 145 3.22 -2.30 1.54
CA LEU A 145 2.53 -3.09 0.54
C LEU A 145 2.09 -4.45 1.10
N GLY A 146 0.78 -4.65 1.22
CA GLY A 146 0.15 -5.90 1.61
C GLY A 146 0.67 -6.48 2.93
N GLY A 147 0.65 -7.81 3.02
CA GLY A 147 1.05 -8.53 4.23
C GLY A 147 -0.04 -8.61 5.30
N ARG A 148 0.35 -9.05 6.49
CA ARG A 148 -0.57 -9.19 7.62
C ARG A 148 -0.65 -7.89 8.43
N PRO A 149 -1.81 -7.56 9.03
CA PRO A 149 -1.94 -6.32 9.78
C PRO A 149 -1.01 -6.21 11.00
N ASP A 150 -0.81 -7.29 11.74
CA ASP A 150 0.12 -7.34 12.87
C ASP A 150 1.57 -7.06 12.44
N THR A 151 1.99 -7.62 11.30
CA THR A 151 3.32 -7.37 10.74
C THR A 151 3.47 -5.94 10.25
N GLN A 152 2.47 -5.39 9.56
CA GLN A 152 2.45 -3.99 9.15
C GLN A 152 2.61 -3.04 10.34
N ARG A 153 1.87 -3.30 11.43
CA ARG A 153 1.95 -2.47 12.64
C ARG A 153 3.31 -2.56 13.32
N ALA A 154 3.91 -3.75 13.40
CA ALA A 154 5.25 -3.93 13.96
C ALA A 154 6.33 -3.19 13.16
N LEU A 155 6.19 -3.13 11.84
CA LEU A 155 7.09 -2.37 10.96
C LEU A 155 7.01 -0.86 11.19
N ALA A 156 5.84 -0.36 11.60
CA ALA A 156 5.64 1.06 11.89
C ALA A 156 6.39 1.57 13.12
N GLU A 157 6.90 0.67 13.99
CA GLU A 157 7.82 1.02 15.08
C GLU A 157 9.23 1.39 14.57
N LYS A 158 9.55 1.04 13.32
CA LYS A 158 10.89 1.18 12.75
C LYS A 158 10.94 2.04 11.49
N MET A 159 9.79 2.35 10.89
CA MET A 159 9.68 3.10 9.65
C MET A 159 8.65 4.22 9.77
N LYS A 160 8.88 5.29 9.01
CA LYS A 160 7.97 6.43 8.90
C LYS A 160 6.81 6.06 7.97
N VAL A 161 5.78 5.41 8.50
CA VAL A 161 4.67 4.91 7.67
C VAL A 161 3.75 6.07 7.28
N PHE A 162 3.60 6.28 5.98
CA PHE A 162 2.62 7.20 5.39
C PHE A 162 1.28 6.53 5.18
N SER A 163 1.30 5.30 4.66
CA SER A 163 0.09 4.56 4.35
C SER A 163 0.32 3.05 4.26
N ILE A 164 -0.78 2.29 4.23
CA ILE A 164 -0.77 0.84 4.06
C ILE A 164 -1.85 0.43 3.04
N ASP A 165 -1.64 -0.66 2.31
CA ASP A 165 -2.73 -1.42 1.71
C ASP A 165 -2.83 -2.80 2.37
N CYS A 166 -4.05 -3.30 2.58
CA CYS A 166 -4.22 -4.64 3.10
C CYS A 166 -5.44 -5.30 2.48
N ASN A 167 -5.22 -6.43 1.81
CA ASN A 167 -6.28 -7.30 1.31
C ASN A 167 -6.35 -8.62 2.08
N ARG A 168 -5.41 -8.88 3.02
CA ARG A 168 -5.27 -10.19 3.65
C ARG A 168 -6.55 -10.62 4.38
N PHE A 169 -7.20 -9.71 5.08
CA PHE A 169 -8.44 -9.99 5.82
C PHE A 169 -9.58 -10.50 4.92
N THR A 170 -9.59 -10.18 3.63
CA THR A 170 -10.61 -10.70 2.70
C THR A 170 -10.42 -12.18 2.39
N LEU A 171 -9.17 -12.67 2.42
CA LEU A 171 -8.88 -14.08 2.23
C LEU A 171 -9.32 -14.88 3.45
N ASP A 172 -8.93 -14.44 4.65
CA ASP A 172 -9.27 -15.14 5.90
C ASP A 172 -10.79 -15.12 6.16
N ALA A 173 -11.49 -14.01 5.83
CA ALA A 173 -12.95 -13.93 5.94
C ALA A 173 -13.69 -14.99 5.11
N ARG A 174 -13.14 -15.46 3.97
CA ARG A 174 -13.74 -16.55 3.18
C ARG A 174 -13.78 -17.87 3.93
N TYR A 175 -12.85 -18.05 4.88
CA TYR A 175 -12.79 -19.21 5.77
C TYR A 175 -13.52 -18.95 7.09
N GLY A 176 -14.24 -17.82 7.22
CA GLY A 176 -14.93 -17.41 8.44
C GLY A 176 -14.01 -16.97 9.56
N ASP A 177 -12.78 -16.59 9.23
CA ASP A 177 -11.80 -16.05 10.16
C ASP A 177 -11.74 -14.52 10.06
N TYR A 178 -11.41 -13.87 11.18
CA TYR A 178 -11.24 -12.43 11.26
C TYR A 178 -9.95 -12.09 12.01
N PHE A 179 -9.43 -10.89 11.77
CA PHE A 179 -8.31 -10.34 12.55
C PHE A 179 -8.83 -9.78 13.87
N ASP A 180 -8.35 -10.30 14.99
CA ASP A 180 -8.80 -9.92 16.32
C ASP A 180 -8.00 -8.77 16.97
N GLY A 181 -7.05 -8.20 16.23
CA GLY A 181 -6.07 -7.23 16.75
C GLY A 181 -4.67 -7.82 16.95
N VAL A 182 -4.53 -9.15 16.93
CA VAL A 182 -3.25 -9.85 17.12
C VAL A 182 -3.01 -10.85 16.00
N LYS A 183 -4.02 -11.65 15.65
CA LYS A 183 -3.94 -12.70 14.63
C LYS A 183 -5.29 -13.00 13.99
N PHE A 184 -5.27 -13.74 12.90
CA PHE A 184 -6.48 -14.31 12.33
C PHE A 184 -6.95 -15.51 13.16
N ARG A 185 -8.24 -15.56 13.46
CA ARG A 185 -8.90 -16.67 14.16
C ARG A 185 -10.36 -16.80 13.73
N ARG A 186 -10.96 -17.96 14.01
CA ARG A 186 -12.38 -18.22 13.73
C ARG A 186 -13.28 -17.18 14.39
N HIS A 187 -14.19 -16.60 13.61
CA HIS A 187 -15.18 -15.66 14.12
C HIS A 187 -16.26 -16.40 14.93
N PRO A 188 -16.66 -15.91 16.12
CA PRO A 188 -17.61 -16.61 17.01
C PRO A 188 -18.95 -16.95 16.34
N THR A 189 -19.44 -16.06 15.49
CA THR A 189 -20.71 -16.24 14.77
C THR A 189 -20.53 -16.54 13.28
N GLY A 190 -19.31 -16.40 12.74
CA GLY A 190 -19.06 -16.46 11.30
C GLY A 190 -19.76 -15.37 10.47
N GLY A 191 -19.80 -15.59 9.15
CA GLY A 191 -20.37 -14.66 8.16
C GLY A 191 -19.29 -13.78 7.53
N TYR A 192 -19.21 -13.81 6.19
CA TYR A 192 -18.15 -13.12 5.44
C TYR A 192 -18.09 -11.62 5.78
N GLU A 193 -19.21 -10.90 5.72
CA GLU A 193 -19.25 -9.46 6.00
C GLU A 193 -18.85 -9.12 7.43
N ARG A 194 -19.32 -9.90 8.42
CA ARG A 194 -18.94 -9.70 9.82
C ARG A 194 -17.44 -9.89 10.02
N CYS A 195 -16.87 -10.92 9.41
CA CYS A 195 -15.43 -11.14 9.45
C CYS A 195 -14.65 -9.97 8.82
N LEU A 196 -15.16 -9.35 7.75
CA LEU A 196 -14.55 -8.16 7.17
C LEU A 196 -14.62 -6.97 8.14
N ILE A 197 -15.81 -6.65 8.65
CA ILE A 197 -16.08 -5.52 9.55
C ILE A 197 -15.19 -5.62 10.79
N ASP A 198 -15.28 -6.74 11.51
CA ASP A 198 -14.51 -6.94 12.75
C ASP A 198 -13.00 -6.91 12.49
N SER A 199 -12.54 -7.43 11.34
CA SER A 199 -11.13 -7.29 10.94
C SER A 199 -10.75 -5.83 10.75
N ILE A 200 -11.52 -5.06 9.98
CA ILE A 200 -11.22 -3.65 9.68
C ILE A 200 -11.21 -2.82 10.96
N GLU A 201 -12.18 -3.03 11.86
CA GLU A 201 -12.22 -2.36 13.16
C GLU A 201 -10.99 -2.67 14.01
N ASN A 202 -10.59 -3.93 14.10
CA ASN A 202 -9.41 -4.30 14.89
C ASN A 202 -8.10 -3.84 14.25
N ILE A 203 -8.02 -3.79 12.92
CA ILE A 203 -6.90 -3.15 12.22
C ILE A 203 -6.87 -1.65 12.56
N ASN A 204 -8.00 -0.96 12.53
CA ASN A 204 -8.08 0.45 12.91
C ASN A 204 -7.62 0.66 14.37
N LYS A 205 -8.03 -0.22 15.30
CA LYS A 205 -7.62 -0.15 16.71
C LYS A 205 -6.10 -0.24 16.89
N ILE A 206 -5.42 -1.17 16.22
CA ILE A 206 -3.94 -1.30 16.37
C ILE A 206 -3.17 -0.11 15.78
N TRP A 207 -3.78 0.63 14.84
CA TRP A 207 -3.23 1.86 14.27
C TRP A 207 -3.65 3.12 15.03
N SER A 208 -4.59 3.00 15.97
CA SER A 208 -5.00 4.13 16.82
C SER A 208 -3.81 4.62 17.64
N GLY A 209 -3.61 5.93 17.65
CA GLY A 209 -2.49 6.55 18.36
C GLY A 209 -1.14 6.46 17.65
N TYR A 210 -1.04 5.91 16.43
CA TYR A 210 0.19 5.98 15.65
C TYR A 210 0.55 7.45 15.36
N GLY A 211 1.67 7.89 15.94
CA GLY A 211 2.18 9.24 15.80
C GLY A 211 2.77 9.46 14.42
N ILE A 212 2.03 10.13 13.54
CA ILE A 212 2.53 10.48 12.21
C ILE A 212 3.73 11.44 12.33
N HIS A 213 4.85 11.03 11.73
CA HIS A 213 6.08 11.80 11.63
C HIS A 213 5.87 13.10 10.81
N ASP A 214 6.59 14.17 11.15
CA ASP A 214 6.40 15.49 10.50
C ASP A 214 6.63 15.45 8.98
N ASP A 215 7.61 14.66 8.51
CA ASP A 215 7.85 14.44 7.08
C ASP A 215 6.60 13.91 6.34
N VAL A 216 5.81 13.06 7.02
CA VAL A 216 4.56 12.51 6.49
C VAL A 216 3.46 13.58 6.48
N ARG A 217 3.42 14.46 7.49
CA ARG A 217 2.43 15.56 7.55
C ARG A 217 2.58 16.53 6.39
N ASN A 218 3.82 16.91 6.10
CA ASN A 218 4.15 17.77 4.97
C ASN A 218 3.65 17.19 3.63
N LEU A 219 3.80 15.87 3.41
CA LEU A 219 3.30 15.21 2.19
C LEU A 219 1.75 15.18 2.10
N MET A 220 1.08 15.13 3.25
CA MET A 220 -0.38 15.21 3.32
C MET A 220 -0.90 16.64 3.10
N GLY A 221 -0.01 17.64 3.08
CA GLY A 221 -0.36 19.06 2.88
C GLY A 221 -0.90 19.72 4.14
N VAL A 222 -0.41 19.30 5.31
CA VAL A 222 -0.80 19.79 6.64
C VAL A 222 0.42 20.15 7.46
#